data_AF-A0A968SYJ5-F1
#
_entry.id   AF-A0A968SYJ5-F1
#
_cell.length_a   1.000
_cell.length_b   1.000
_cell.length_c   1.000
_cell.angle_alpha   90.00
_cell.angle_beta   90.00
_cell.angle_gamma   90.00
#
_symmetry.space_group_name_H-M   'P 1'
#
loop_
_entity.id
_entity.type
_entity.pdbx_description
1 polymer ?
#
loop_
_entity_poly.entity_id
_entity_poly.type
_entity_poly.pdbx_seq_one_letter_code
_entity_poly.pdbx_strand_id
1 'polypeptide(L)'
;MYRIGHTSTGRPPHPVPDDVIGQTLEADKMSAEQSTFHWNTVMAPVQQHLSEYLGKSFKHMLIDSYEAGYQSWTPNFRSEFQKLKGYDPLPWIVSMGQPVTGDENIKKPLRVIVSDELTKRFEWDYYDVINHLFFENGFNIGKEILAKNKLSLQFEPYGGPFNTSQGVALADLPMGEFWTYSSGEISSIIPATARSAGKKVVGAEAFTGWPTNSMYTEDPAYLKKSADGSFASGVNRLILHHWVHQPFDDKYQPGMSMGWWGNTFRKKSNMV
;
A
#
# COMPACT_ATOMS: atom_id res chain seq x y z
N MET A 1 -11.48 37.18 0.82
CA MET A 1 -11.77 36.31 1.98
C MET A 1 -11.70 34.86 1.50
N TYR A 2 -10.78 34.05 2.03
CA TYR A 2 -10.74 32.60 1.78
C TYR A 2 -11.30 31.89 3.01
N ARG A 3 -12.25 30.97 2.79
CA ARG A 3 -12.68 30.02 3.82
C ARG A 3 -12.09 28.67 3.46
N ILE A 4 -11.18 28.20 4.29
CA ILE A 4 -10.50 26.92 4.11
C ILE A 4 -10.89 26.04 5.30
N GLY A 5 -11.23 24.79 5.01
CA GLY A 5 -11.54 23.77 6.01
C GLY A 5 -11.13 22.40 5.48
N HIS A 6 -11.27 21.38 6.31
CA HIS A 6 -11.00 20.00 5.93
C HIS A 6 -12.22 19.12 6.27
N THR A 7 -12.32 17.98 5.58
CA THR A 7 -13.33 16.96 5.81
C THR A 7 -12.73 15.59 5.48
N SER A 8 -13.42 14.51 5.85
CA SER A 8 -13.00 13.15 5.46
C SER A 8 -12.96 13.01 3.94
N THR A 9 -12.02 12.22 3.43
CA THR A 9 -11.98 11.82 2.01
C THR A 9 -13.14 10.91 1.63
N GLY A 10 -13.84 10.34 2.61
CA GLY A 10 -14.95 9.41 2.41
C GLY A 10 -14.52 8.06 1.83
N ARG A 11 -13.22 7.74 1.85
CA ARG A 11 -12.67 6.51 1.26
C ARG A 11 -12.87 5.32 2.22
N PRO A 12 -13.55 4.24 1.80
CA PRO A 12 -13.60 3.00 2.55
C PRO A 12 -12.41 2.09 2.19
N PRO A 13 -12.00 1.17 3.10
CA PRO A 13 -11.15 0.05 2.74
C PRO A 13 -11.88 -0.87 1.76
N HIS A 14 -11.13 -1.52 0.87
CA HIS A 14 -11.69 -2.41 -0.13
C HIS A 14 -10.64 -3.44 -0.60
N PRO A 15 -11.08 -4.65 -1.01
CA PRO A 15 -12.41 -5.20 -0.78
C PRO A 15 -12.60 -5.64 0.68
N VAL A 16 -13.78 -5.41 1.24
CA VAL A 16 -14.19 -5.90 2.58
C VAL A 16 -15.61 -6.49 2.48
N PRO A 17 -16.05 -7.31 3.45
CA PRO A 17 -17.41 -7.88 3.45
C PRO A 17 -18.52 -6.83 3.26
N ASP A 18 -19.64 -7.22 2.65
CA ASP A 18 -20.76 -6.33 2.31
C ASP A 18 -21.37 -5.61 3.53
N ASP A 19 -21.31 -6.24 4.71
CA ASP A 19 -21.77 -5.66 5.97
C ASP A 19 -20.78 -4.65 6.57
N VAL A 20 -19.58 -4.54 6.01
CA VAL A 20 -18.54 -3.59 6.42
C VAL A 20 -18.33 -2.50 5.37
N ILE A 21 -18.42 -2.84 4.09
CA ILE A 21 -18.14 -1.91 2.98
C ILE A 21 -19.12 -0.72 3.03
N GLY A 22 -18.59 0.50 2.97
CA GLY A 22 -19.38 1.74 3.09
C GLY A 22 -19.82 2.12 4.51
N GLN A 23 -19.59 1.26 5.51
CA GLN A 23 -19.85 1.56 6.93
C GLN A 23 -18.58 1.88 7.72
N THR A 24 -17.41 1.63 7.12
CA THR A 24 -16.11 1.95 7.69
C THR A 24 -15.32 2.84 6.73
N LEU A 25 -14.42 3.64 7.30
CA LEU A 25 -13.56 4.57 6.58
C LEU A 25 -12.09 4.20 6.79
N GLU A 26 -11.28 4.55 5.80
CA GLU A 26 -9.84 4.53 5.92
C GLU A 26 -9.37 5.39 7.10
N ALA A 27 -8.45 4.85 7.89
CA ALA A 27 -7.86 5.58 9.01
C ALA A 27 -7.06 6.79 8.51
N ASP A 28 -7.08 7.88 9.29
CA ASP A 28 -6.16 9.01 9.13
C ASP A 28 -4.73 8.54 9.43
N LYS A 29 -3.92 8.35 8.38
CA LYS A 29 -2.57 7.80 8.49
C LYS A 29 -1.56 8.84 9.00
N MET A 30 -1.94 10.11 9.06
CA MET A 30 -1.10 11.19 9.61
C MET A 30 -1.38 11.44 11.10
N SER A 31 -2.41 10.80 11.68
CA SER A 31 -2.75 10.92 13.10
C SER A 31 -2.32 9.66 13.87
N ALA A 32 -1.45 9.85 14.87
CA ALA A 32 -0.95 8.75 15.70
C ALA A 32 -2.07 8.12 16.53
N GLU A 33 -3.01 8.93 17.02
CA GLU A 33 -4.17 8.46 17.77
C GLU A 33 -5.06 7.56 16.90
N GLN A 34 -5.41 8.02 15.70
CA GLN A 34 -6.28 7.28 14.79
C GLN A 34 -5.61 6.01 14.25
N SER A 35 -4.32 6.08 13.95
CA SER A 35 -3.54 4.91 13.52
C SER A 35 -3.38 3.88 14.64
N THR A 36 -3.15 4.32 15.88
CA THR A 36 -3.10 3.43 17.05
C THR A 36 -4.45 2.75 17.27
N PHE A 37 -5.54 3.50 17.19
CA PHE A 37 -6.89 2.96 17.28
C PHE A 37 -7.16 1.91 16.19
N HIS A 38 -6.82 2.22 14.93
CA HIS A 38 -6.96 1.29 13.81
C HIS A 38 -6.17 0.00 14.03
N TRP A 39 -4.86 0.09 14.30
CA TRP A 39 -4.02 -1.09 14.47
C TRP A 39 -4.44 -1.97 15.66
N ASN A 40 -4.83 -1.36 16.78
CA ASN A 40 -5.35 -2.12 17.91
C ASN A 40 -6.68 -2.81 17.58
N THR A 41 -7.55 -2.15 16.81
CA THR A 41 -8.83 -2.72 16.36
C THR A 41 -8.61 -3.92 15.43
N VAL A 42 -7.65 -3.83 14.51
CA VAL A 42 -7.26 -4.95 13.62
C VAL A 42 -6.62 -6.09 14.41
N MET A 43 -5.74 -5.77 15.36
CA MET A 43 -4.99 -6.78 16.11
C MET A 43 -5.81 -7.49 17.20
N ALA A 44 -6.83 -6.85 17.77
CA ALA A 44 -7.65 -7.43 18.82
C ALA A 44 -8.24 -8.81 18.45
N PRO A 45 -8.96 -8.99 17.33
CA PRO A 45 -9.48 -10.31 16.94
C PRO A 45 -8.36 -11.30 16.60
N VAL A 46 -7.24 -10.85 16.01
CA VAL A 46 -6.07 -11.70 15.73
C VAL A 46 -5.51 -12.27 17.02
N GLN A 47 -5.33 -11.44 18.05
CA GLN A 47 -4.87 -11.90 19.36
C GLN A 47 -5.89 -12.81 20.03
N GLN A 48 -7.18 -12.47 19.99
CA GLN A 48 -8.25 -13.25 20.59
C GLN A 48 -8.31 -14.68 20.02
N HIS A 49 -8.19 -14.82 18.70
CA HIS A 49 -8.43 -16.10 18.02
C HIS A 49 -7.15 -16.86 17.65
N LEU A 50 -6.01 -16.17 17.51
CA LEU A 50 -4.77 -16.76 16.98
C LEU A 50 -3.56 -16.62 17.90
N SER A 51 -3.74 -16.20 19.17
CA SER A 51 -2.63 -15.97 20.12
C SER A 51 -1.61 -17.11 20.20
N GLU A 52 -2.05 -18.37 20.20
CA GLU A 52 -1.16 -19.53 20.30
C GLU A 52 -0.25 -19.73 19.07
N TYR A 53 -0.64 -19.16 17.92
CA TYR A 53 0.04 -19.25 16.63
C TYR A 53 0.96 -18.07 16.33
N LEU A 54 0.83 -16.95 17.05
CA LEU A 54 1.61 -15.74 16.82
C LEU A 54 3.11 -16.00 17.01
N GLY A 55 3.90 -15.64 15.99
CA GLY A 55 5.34 -15.90 15.92
C GLY A 55 5.71 -17.36 15.64
N LYS A 56 4.72 -18.28 15.54
CA LYS A 56 4.92 -19.69 15.20
C LYS A 56 4.47 -19.99 13.78
N SER A 57 3.19 -20.19 13.53
CA SER A 57 2.65 -20.42 12.19
C SER A 57 2.11 -19.13 11.59
N PHE A 58 1.51 -18.26 12.40
CA PHE A 58 1.12 -16.90 12.01
C PHE A 58 2.28 -15.95 12.32
N LYS A 59 3.12 -15.68 11.31
CA LYS A 59 4.41 -14.97 11.49
C LYS A 59 4.41 -13.54 10.96
N HIS A 60 3.46 -13.17 10.13
CA HIS A 60 3.52 -11.89 9.42
C HIS A 60 2.14 -11.34 9.09
N MET A 61 2.11 -10.04 8.87
CA MET A 61 0.99 -9.35 8.23
C MET A 61 1.53 -8.58 7.02
N LEU A 62 0.71 -8.50 5.98
CA LEU A 62 0.96 -7.72 4.78
C LEU A 62 0.21 -6.39 4.91
N ILE A 63 0.92 -5.29 4.67
CA ILE A 63 0.28 -4.07 4.18
C ILE A 63 0.42 -4.13 2.66
N ASP A 64 -0.71 -4.22 1.98
CA ASP A 64 -0.77 -4.29 0.52
C ASP A 64 -0.34 -2.95 -0.11
N SER A 65 -0.37 -2.89 -1.43
CA SER A 65 -0.28 -1.64 -2.18
C SER A 65 -1.34 -0.62 -1.70
N TYR A 66 -1.09 0.67 -1.94
CA TYR A 66 -1.91 1.74 -1.38
C TYR A 66 -2.91 2.31 -2.39
N GLU A 67 -4.20 2.02 -2.18
CA GLU A 67 -5.33 2.50 -3.00
C GLU A 67 -6.35 3.35 -2.20
N ALA A 68 -5.99 3.76 -0.98
CA ALA A 68 -6.85 4.54 -0.08
C ALA A 68 -7.01 6.02 -0.49
N GLY A 69 -6.44 6.44 -1.61
CA GLY A 69 -6.48 7.81 -2.10
C GLY A 69 -5.65 8.80 -1.28
N TYR A 70 -5.75 10.09 -1.62
CA TYR A 70 -4.83 11.10 -1.09
C TYR A 70 -5.36 11.77 0.19
N GLN A 71 -4.60 11.69 1.28
CA GLN A 71 -4.85 12.45 2.51
C GLN A 71 -3.90 13.65 2.57
N SER A 72 -4.44 14.86 2.65
CA SER A 72 -3.66 16.10 2.58
C SER A 72 -3.63 16.91 3.87
N TRP A 73 -4.45 16.56 4.87
CA TRP A 73 -4.56 17.31 6.11
C TRP A 73 -5.00 16.39 7.25
N THR A 74 -4.52 16.67 8.46
CA THR A 74 -4.97 16.11 9.73
C THR A 74 -5.11 17.27 10.74
N PRO A 75 -5.93 17.20 11.81
CA PRO A 75 -6.12 18.33 12.73
C PRO A 75 -4.82 18.94 13.26
N ASN A 76 -3.79 18.11 13.51
CA ASN A 76 -2.49 18.55 14.03
C ASN A 76 -1.47 18.90 12.93
N PHE A 77 -1.85 18.92 11.64
CA PHE A 77 -0.92 19.11 10.54
C PHE A 77 -0.15 20.43 10.63
N ARG A 78 -0.83 21.53 10.97
CA ARG A 78 -0.19 22.86 11.07
C ARG A 78 0.92 22.88 12.12
N SER A 79 0.67 22.31 13.31
CA SER A 79 1.67 22.28 14.38
C SER A 79 2.86 21.38 14.01
N GLU A 80 2.61 20.22 13.39
CA GLU A 80 3.68 19.34 12.93
C GLU A 80 4.50 19.99 11.80
N PHE A 81 3.84 20.66 10.86
CA PHE A 81 4.52 21.42 9.81
C PHE A 81 5.43 22.50 10.41
N GLN A 82 4.92 23.30 11.35
CA GLN A 82 5.71 24.35 12.00
C GLN A 82 6.92 23.77 12.76
N LYS A 83 6.75 22.62 13.43
CA LYS A 83 7.83 21.89 14.12
C LYS A 83 8.90 21.39 13.13
N LEU A 84 8.50 20.81 12.00
CA LEU A 84 9.41 20.20 11.02
C LEU A 84 10.08 21.22 10.10
N LYS A 85 9.38 22.30 9.75
CA LYS A 85 9.80 23.26 8.72
C LYS A 85 10.16 24.64 9.26
N GLY A 86 9.74 24.98 10.49
CA GLY A 86 10.10 26.23 11.15
C GLY A 86 9.31 27.46 10.70
N TYR A 87 8.25 27.29 9.91
CA TYR A 87 7.36 28.39 9.49
C TYR A 87 5.90 27.94 9.39
N ASP A 88 4.98 28.91 9.38
CA ASP A 88 3.54 28.66 9.31
C ASP A 88 3.11 28.33 7.85
N PRO A 89 2.45 27.18 7.60
CA PRO A 89 1.98 26.83 6.25
C PRO A 89 0.75 27.64 5.81
N LEU A 90 0.01 28.29 6.72
CA LEU A 90 -1.27 28.92 6.38
C LEU A 90 -1.19 30.03 5.32
N PRO A 91 -0.20 30.94 5.30
CA PRO A 91 -0.09 31.94 4.24
C PRO A 91 0.09 31.33 2.85
N TRP A 92 0.57 30.10 2.80
CA TRP A 92 0.95 29.41 1.57
C TRP A 92 -0.10 28.40 1.11
N ILE A 93 -0.99 27.91 1.98
CA ILE A 93 -1.94 26.83 1.66
C ILE A 93 -2.87 27.16 0.47
N VAL A 94 -3.08 28.45 0.17
CA VAL A 94 -3.82 28.91 -1.01
C VAL A 94 -3.12 28.58 -2.34
N SER A 95 -1.85 28.17 -2.31
CA SER A 95 -1.12 27.64 -3.46
C SER A 95 -1.35 26.14 -3.67
N MET A 96 -1.82 25.41 -2.65
CA MET A 96 -2.07 23.96 -2.72
C MET A 96 -3.32 23.73 -3.55
N GLY A 97 -3.09 23.57 -4.85
CA GLY A 97 -4.11 23.74 -5.86
C GLY A 97 -4.86 22.51 -6.32
N GLN A 98 -4.66 21.37 -5.69
CA GLN A 98 -5.43 20.20 -6.02
C GLN A 98 -6.58 20.14 -5.03
N PRO A 99 -7.81 20.56 -5.40
CA PRO A 99 -8.97 20.01 -4.74
C PRO A 99 -8.81 18.48 -4.77
N VAL A 100 -9.10 17.81 -3.64
CA VAL A 100 -9.18 16.36 -3.58
C VAL A 100 -10.42 15.93 -4.37
N THR A 101 -10.38 16.08 -5.68
CA THR A 101 -11.49 15.85 -6.62
C THR A 101 -10.96 15.21 -7.90
N GLY A 102 -10.20 14.11 -7.80
CA GLY A 102 -10.06 13.09 -8.85
C GLY A 102 -9.68 13.47 -10.30
N ASP A 103 -9.36 14.73 -10.62
CA ASP A 103 -9.07 15.18 -12.00
C ASP A 103 -7.61 15.61 -12.14
N GLU A 104 -6.87 14.72 -12.78
CA GLU A 104 -5.44 14.79 -13.06
C GLU A 104 -5.06 15.78 -14.17
N ASN A 105 -6.03 16.41 -14.85
CA ASN A 105 -5.77 17.29 -16.00
C ASN A 105 -5.50 18.76 -15.67
N ILE A 106 -5.52 19.17 -14.39
CA ILE A 106 -5.24 20.56 -14.00
C ILE A 106 -3.72 20.80 -13.86
N LYS A 107 -3.12 21.47 -14.85
CA LYS A 107 -1.66 21.62 -15.03
C LYS A 107 -0.95 22.80 -14.28
N LYS A 108 -1.55 23.32 -13.19
CA LYS A 108 -1.05 24.34 -12.20
C LYS A 108 -0.74 25.78 -12.70
N PRO A 109 -0.68 26.79 -11.79
CA PRO A 109 -0.85 26.71 -10.32
C PRO A 109 -2.13 27.37 -9.80
N LEU A 110 -2.67 26.87 -8.68
CA LEU A 110 -3.32 27.80 -7.76
C LEU A 110 -2.18 28.66 -7.20
N ARG A 111 -2.27 29.95 -7.52
CA ARG A 111 -1.56 31.10 -6.93
C ARG A 111 -0.07 30.91 -6.64
N VAL A 112 0.72 31.65 -7.38
CA VAL A 112 2.10 31.96 -7.02
C VAL A 112 2.10 32.88 -5.79
N ILE A 113 2.72 32.44 -4.72
CA ILE A 113 2.90 33.22 -3.49
C ILE A 113 4.35 33.69 -3.47
N VAL A 114 4.54 35.02 -3.54
CA VAL A 114 5.84 35.71 -3.65
C VAL A 114 6.60 35.41 -4.96
N SER A 115 6.91 34.15 -5.26
CA SER A 115 7.54 33.71 -6.52
C SER A 115 7.25 32.24 -6.80
N ASP A 116 7.45 31.82 -8.05
CA ASP A 116 7.29 30.42 -8.46
C ASP A 116 8.20 29.48 -7.66
N GLU A 117 9.42 29.91 -7.41
CA GLU A 117 10.41 29.15 -6.66
C GLU A 117 9.97 28.93 -5.21
N LEU A 118 9.53 29.99 -4.52
CA LEU A 118 9.07 29.87 -3.13
C LEU A 118 7.77 29.05 -3.03
N THR A 119 6.88 29.18 -4.01
CA THR A 119 5.66 28.36 -4.09
C THR A 119 6.01 26.87 -4.22
N LYS A 120 6.91 26.51 -5.14
CA LYS A 120 7.35 25.11 -5.32
C LYS A 120 8.08 24.56 -4.10
N ARG A 121 8.88 25.40 -3.40
CA ARG A 121 9.53 25.01 -2.15
C ARG A 121 8.51 24.69 -1.06
N PHE A 122 7.50 25.52 -0.89
CA PHE A 122 6.42 25.24 0.06
C PHE A 122 5.66 23.97 -0.31
N GLU A 123 5.31 23.77 -1.58
CA GLU A 123 4.64 22.54 -2.02
C GLU A 123 5.49 21.31 -1.68
N TRP A 124 6.79 21.35 -1.95
CA TRP A 124 7.70 20.28 -1.59
C TRP A 124 7.72 20.03 -0.08
N ASP A 125 7.84 21.09 0.74
CA ASP A 125 7.79 20.98 2.21
C ASP A 125 6.48 20.38 2.70
N TYR A 126 5.36 20.73 2.07
CA TYR A 126 4.04 20.22 2.40
C TYR A 126 3.93 18.71 2.17
N TYR A 127 4.35 18.24 0.98
CA TYR A 127 4.35 16.81 0.66
C TYR A 127 5.38 16.05 1.50
N ASP A 128 6.51 16.66 1.85
CA ASP A 128 7.51 16.06 2.73
C ASP A 128 6.97 15.88 4.16
N VAL A 129 6.21 16.85 4.70
CA VAL A 129 5.53 16.70 5.99
C VAL A 129 4.46 15.61 5.93
N ILE A 130 3.68 15.52 4.84
CA ILE A 130 2.70 14.42 4.67
C ILE A 130 3.42 13.07 4.68
N ASN A 131 4.48 12.91 3.89
CA ASN A 131 5.30 11.71 3.89
C ASN A 131 5.79 11.37 5.29
N HIS A 132 6.35 12.35 6.02
CA HIS A 132 6.85 12.16 7.38
C HIS A 132 5.76 11.62 8.31
N LEU A 133 4.58 12.24 8.31
CA LEU A 133 3.48 11.87 9.18
C LEU A 133 2.89 10.49 8.83
N PHE A 134 2.83 10.12 7.54
CA PHE A 134 2.43 8.75 7.13
C PHE A 134 3.34 7.68 7.75
N PHE A 135 4.65 7.95 7.82
CA PHE A 135 5.61 7.03 8.45
C PHE A 135 5.58 7.10 9.97
N GLU A 136 5.78 8.29 10.55
CA GLU A 136 5.87 8.49 12.00
C GLU A 136 4.58 8.05 12.70
N ASN A 137 3.44 8.50 12.20
CA ASN A 137 2.15 8.32 12.86
C ASN A 137 1.34 7.15 12.31
N GLY A 138 1.64 6.64 11.12
CA GLY A 138 0.94 5.52 10.51
C GLY A 138 1.74 4.23 10.56
N PHE A 139 2.69 4.08 9.63
CA PHE A 139 3.36 2.81 9.37
C PHE A 139 4.31 2.38 10.50
N ASN A 140 5.01 3.29 11.16
CA ASN A 140 5.90 2.95 12.29
C ASN A 140 5.11 2.40 13.48
N ILE A 141 3.96 3.00 13.80
CA ILE A 141 3.06 2.50 14.85
C ILE A 141 2.63 1.06 14.55
N GLY A 142 2.19 0.80 13.31
CA GLY A 142 1.83 -0.55 12.87
C GLY A 142 2.97 -1.53 13.02
N LYS A 143 4.17 -1.16 12.53
CA LYS A 143 5.39 -1.95 12.65
C LYS A 143 5.72 -2.31 14.10
N GLU A 144 5.62 -1.35 15.03
CA GLU A 144 5.86 -1.58 16.45
C GLU A 144 4.83 -2.52 17.08
N ILE A 145 3.56 -2.36 16.73
CA ILE A 145 2.47 -3.22 17.23
C ILE A 145 2.65 -4.66 16.72
N LEU A 146 3.01 -4.84 15.44
CA LEU A 146 3.34 -6.16 14.89
C LEU A 146 4.54 -6.79 15.62
N ALA A 147 5.61 -6.03 15.83
CA ALA A 147 6.80 -6.51 16.53
C ALA A 147 6.49 -6.94 17.98
N LYS A 148 5.68 -6.17 18.73
CA LYS A 148 5.21 -6.53 20.09
C LYS A 148 4.45 -7.86 20.09
N ASN A 149 3.82 -8.22 18.97
CA ASN A 149 3.09 -9.47 18.78
C ASN A 149 3.91 -10.57 18.09
N LYS A 150 5.23 -10.39 17.96
CA LYS A 150 6.15 -11.35 17.29
C LYS A 150 5.81 -11.57 15.82
N LEU A 151 5.24 -10.56 15.17
CA LEU A 151 4.90 -10.57 13.75
C LEU A 151 5.86 -9.67 12.97
N SER A 152 6.24 -10.14 11.78
CA SER A 152 6.98 -9.35 10.81
C SER A 152 6.05 -8.62 9.84
N LEU A 153 6.48 -7.45 9.37
CA LEU A 153 5.78 -6.66 8.36
C LEU A 153 6.26 -7.05 6.95
N GLN A 154 5.35 -7.56 6.13
CA GLN A 154 5.48 -7.54 4.68
C GLN A 154 4.80 -6.28 4.15
N PHE A 155 5.38 -5.63 3.16
CA PHE A 155 4.86 -4.35 2.69
C PHE A 155 5.12 -4.17 1.20
N GLU A 156 4.09 -3.73 0.48
CA GLU A 156 4.14 -3.17 -0.87
C GLU A 156 4.05 -1.63 -0.84
N PRO A 157 5.17 -0.93 -0.57
CA PRO A 157 5.15 0.48 -0.20
C PRO A 157 5.08 1.41 -1.42
N TYR A 158 4.04 1.31 -2.24
CA TYR A 158 3.81 2.18 -3.40
C TYR A 158 2.33 2.55 -3.54
N GLY A 159 2.03 3.46 -4.47
CA GLY A 159 0.67 3.96 -4.73
C GLY A 159 0.22 5.13 -3.84
N GLY A 160 0.88 5.33 -2.69
CA GLY A 160 0.48 6.34 -1.71
C GLY A 160 1.26 7.66 -1.72
N PRO A 161 0.85 8.62 -0.88
CA PRO A 161 1.44 9.95 -0.78
C PRO A 161 2.75 9.97 0.05
N PHE A 162 3.53 8.90 -0.06
CA PHE A 162 4.72 8.65 0.74
C PHE A 162 5.83 8.04 -0.11
N ASN A 163 7.04 8.06 0.42
CA ASN A 163 8.24 7.64 -0.27
C ASN A 163 8.41 6.12 -0.21
N THR A 164 8.45 5.47 -1.37
CA THR A 164 8.64 4.01 -1.48
C THR A 164 9.91 3.52 -0.80
N SER A 165 11.03 4.25 -0.90
CA SER A 165 12.29 3.82 -0.28
C SER A 165 12.19 3.78 1.26
N GLN A 166 11.50 4.73 1.89
CA GLN A 166 11.28 4.70 3.33
C GLN A 166 10.44 3.47 3.75
N GLY A 167 9.40 3.14 2.96
CA GLY A 167 8.60 1.94 3.21
C GLY A 167 9.37 0.64 3.01
N VAL A 168 10.24 0.57 2.00
CA VAL A 168 11.13 -0.58 1.78
C VAL A 168 12.10 -0.77 2.95
N ALA A 169 12.64 0.33 3.49
CA ALA A 169 13.53 0.27 4.65
C ALA A 169 12.80 -0.23 5.92
N LEU A 170 11.54 0.20 6.10
CA LEU A 170 10.69 -0.17 7.23
C LEU A 170 10.25 -1.65 7.23
N ALA A 171 9.96 -2.20 6.06
CA ALA A 171 9.46 -3.57 5.90
C ALA A 171 10.47 -4.63 6.38
N ASP A 172 10.02 -5.74 6.97
CA ASP A 172 10.90 -6.92 7.14
C ASP A 172 11.10 -7.65 5.82
N LEU A 173 10.03 -7.71 5.01
CA LEU A 173 10.04 -8.19 3.64
C LEU A 173 9.44 -7.10 2.74
N PRO A 174 10.26 -6.30 2.05
CA PRO A 174 9.76 -5.40 1.03
C PRO A 174 9.30 -6.19 -0.20
N MET A 175 8.18 -5.78 -0.77
CA MET A 175 7.51 -6.42 -1.89
C MET A 175 7.23 -5.42 -3.01
N GLY A 176 7.31 -5.91 -4.25
CA GLY A 176 6.72 -5.28 -5.43
C GLY A 176 5.62 -6.16 -6.01
N GLU A 177 5.20 -5.88 -7.24
CA GLU A 177 4.17 -6.64 -7.92
C GLU A 177 4.45 -6.71 -9.40
N PHE A 178 4.10 -7.83 -10.02
CA PHE A 178 4.10 -7.95 -11.48
C PHE A 178 2.97 -8.84 -11.99
N TRP A 179 2.50 -8.48 -13.18
CA TRP A 179 1.38 -9.15 -13.82
C TRP A 179 1.83 -10.16 -14.85
N THR A 180 1.03 -11.20 -15.08
CA THR A 180 1.25 -12.14 -16.18
C THR A 180 1.02 -11.49 -17.54
N TYR A 181 1.57 -12.08 -18.60
CA TYR A 181 1.61 -11.52 -19.96
C TYR A 181 2.39 -10.19 -20.11
N SER A 182 3.01 -9.70 -19.02
CA SER A 182 3.89 -8.53 -19.03
C SER A 182 5.36 -8.95 -19.15
N SER A 183 6.27 -7.97 -19.11
CA SER A 183 7.71 -8.19 -19.00
C SER A 183 8.12 -8.65 -17.59
N GLY A 184 7.27 -8.48 -16.57
CA GLY A 184 7.43 -9.08 -15.25
C GLY A 184 8.32 -8.32 -14.26
N GLU A 185 8.93 -7.20 -14.67
CA GLU A 185 9.78 -6.41 -13.77
C GLU A 185 8.96 -5.65 -12.74
N ILE A 186 9.48 -5.58 -11.51
CA ILE A 186 8.97 -4.67 -10.48
C ILE A 186 9.69 -3.31 -10.56
N SER A 187 9.15 -2.30 -9.89
CA SER A 187 9.80 -0.99 -9.74
C SER A 187 11.23 -1.14 -9.20
N SER A 188 12.23 -0.64 -9.93
CA SER A 188 13.66 -0.77 -9.60
C SER A 188 14.05 -0.10 -8.28
N ILE A 189 13.21 0.82 -7.77
CA ILE A 189 13.38 1.49 -6.48
C ILE A 189 13.34 0.45 -5.34
N ILE A 190 12.48 -0.56 -5.42
CA ILE A 190 12.31 -1.58 -4.39
C ILE A 190 13.60 -2.41 -4.20
N PRO A 191 14.13 -3.11 -5.22
CA PRO A 191 15.36 -3.89 -5.08
C PRO A 191 16.60 -3.01 -4.89
N ALA A 192 16.64 -1.78 -5.44
CA ALA A 192 17.73 -0.85 -5.16
C ALA A 192 17.75 -0.44 -3.68
N THR A 193 16.60 -0.06 -3.12
CA THR A 193 16.51 0.35 -1.72
C THR A 193 16.70 -0.82 -0.77
N ALA A 194 16.14 -1.99 -1.09
CA ALA A 194 16.32 -3.21 -0.30
C ALA A 194 17.80 -3.55 -0.14
N ARG A 195 18.59 -3.47 -1.22
CA ARG A 195 20.05 -3.64 -1.17
C ARG A 195 20.72 -2.61 -0.27
N SER A 196 20.41 -1.33 -0.45
CA SER A 196 20.97 -0.25 0.38
C SER A 196 20.60 -0.38 1.87
N ALA A 197 19.41 -0.89 2.17
CA ALA A 197 18.92 -1.14 3.53
C ALA A 197 19.35 -2.50 4.11
N GLY A 198 20.22 -3.25 3.41
CA GLY A 198 20.73 -4.55 3.88
C GLY A 198 19.71 -5.70 3.86
N LYS A 199 18.58 -5.53 3.17
CA LYS A 199 17.55 -6.56 3.02
C LYS A 199 17.99 -7.58 1.96
N LYS A 200 18.04 -8.86 2.36
CA LYS A 200 18.48 -9.96 1.48
C LYS A 200 17.35 -10.54 0.63
N VAL A 201 16.11 -10.35 1.06
CA VAL A 201 14.94 -10.92 0.40
C VAL A 201 14.07 -9.77 -0.10
N VAL A 202 13.69 -9.87 -1.38
CA VAL A 202 12.71 -8.99 -2.02
C VAL A 202 11.61 -9.90 -2.55
N GLY A 203 10.40 -9.67 -2.05
CA GLY A 203 9.22 -10.41 -2.50
C GLY A 203 8.57 -9.74 -3.71
N ALA A 204 7.69 -10.47 -4.38
CA ALA A 204 6.72 -9.85 -5.26
C ALA A 204 5.38 -10.60 -5.22
N GLU A 205 4.27 -9.85 -5.19
CA GLU A 205 3.00 -10.36 -5.70
C GLU A 205 3.20 -10.78 -7.16
N ALA A 206 2.97 -12.05 -7.43
CA ALA A 206 3.42 -12.71 -8.64
C ALA A 206 2.26 -13.25 -9.46
N PHE A 207 2.28 -12.93 -10.76
CA PHE A 207 1.40 -13.47 -11.80
C PHE A 207 -0.06 -13.01 -11.74
N THR A 208 -0.32 -11.85 -11.13
CA THR A 208 -1.63 -11.17 -11.21
C THR A 208 -2.06 -11.05 -12.67
N GLY A 209 -3.30 -11.42 -12.97
CA GLY A 209 -3.73 -11.64 -14.35
C GLY A 209 -5.01 -10.91 -14.67
N TRP A 210 -4.99 -10.13 -15.76
CA TRP A 210 -6.22 -9.63 -16.38
C TRP A 210 -7.07 -10.81 -16.85
N PRO A 211 -8.41 -10.72 -16.80
CA PRO A 211 -9.31 -11.77 -17.29
C PRO A 211 -9.05 -12.15 -18.75
N THR A 212 -8.52 -11.23 -19.58
CA THR A 212 -8.17 -11.50 -20.97
C THR A 212 -6.94 -12.39 -21.14
N ASN A 213 -6.09 -12.43 -20.12
CA ASN A 213 -4.83 -13.18 -20.11
C ASN A 213 -4.92 -14.44 -19.24
N SER A 214 -5.90 -14.46 -18.33
CA SER A 214 -6.08 -15.49 -17.33
C SER A 214 -7.40 -16.25 -17.45
N MET A 215 -7.49 -17.07 -18.50
CA MET A 215 -8.70 -17.81 -18.89
C MET A 215 -8.59 -19.32 -18.65
N TYR A 216 -7.82 -19.76 -17.65
CA TYR A 216 -7.47 -21.17 -17.41
C TYR A 216 -6.62 -21.80 -18.53
N THR A 217 -5.90 -20.97 -19.28
CA THR A 217 -4.97 -21.39 -20.33
C THR A 217 -3.51 -21.20 -19.93
N GLU A 218 -3.27 -20.70 -18.72
CA GLU A 218 -1.92 -20.46 -18.22
C GLU A 218 -1.27 -21.76 -17.74
N ASP A 219 -0.08 -22.02 -18.25
CA ASP A 219 0.81 -23.10 -17.82
C ASP A 219 2.16 -22.52 -17.34
N PRO A 220 3.06 -23.33 -16.74
CA PRO A 220 4.36 -22.83 -16.31
C PRO A 220 5.22 -22.22 -17.43
N ALA A 221 5.07 -22.67 -18.68
CA ALA A 221 5.81 -22.11 -19.82
C ALA A 221 5.29 -20.70 -20.17
N TYR A 222 3.98 -20.48 -20.10
CA TYR A 222 3.35 -19.17 -20.23
C TYR A 222 3.84 -18.19 -19.16
N LEU A 223 3.96 -18.66 -17.91
CA LEU A 223 4.40 -17.84 -16.77
C LEU A 223 5.91 -17.56 -16.75
N LYS A 224 6.71 -18.34 -17.49
CA LYS A 224 8.17 -18.27 -17.43
C LYS A 224 8.70 -16.88 -17.74
N LYS A 225 8.15 -16.20 -18.76
CA LYS A 225 8.67 -14.89 -19.20
C LYS A 225 8.55 -13.83 -18.11
N SER A 226 7.38 -13.70 -17.49
CA SER A 226 7.17 -12.72 -16.42
C SER A 226 7.96 -13.08 -15.16
N ALA A 227 8.09 -14.38 -14.85
CA ALA A 227 8.96 -14.83 -13.77
C ALA A 227 10.42 -14.43 -13.99
N ASP A 228 10.96 -14.67 -15.19
CA ASP A 228 12.35 -14.34 -15.53
C ASP A 228 12.61 -12.83 -15.40
N GLY A 229 11.68 -11.99 -15.88
CA GLY A 229 11.78 -10.53 -15.73
C GLY A 229 11.75 -10.07 -14.28
N SER A 230 10.89 -10.68 -13.46
CA SER A 230 10.83 -10.43 -12.02
C SER A 230 12.16 -10.75 -11.33
N PHE A 231 12.71 -11.94 -11.58
CA PHE A 231 14.03 -12.32 -11.05
C PHE A 231 15.14 -11.40 -11.56
N ALA A 232 15.12 -11.04 -12.84
CA ALA A 232 16.10 -10.12 -13.43
C ALA A 232 16.03 -8.71 -12.80
N SER A 233 14.84 -8.26 -12.41
CA SER A 233 14.67 -6.97 -11.72
C SER A 233 15.17 -6.98 -10.27
N GLY A 234 15.40 -8.16 -9.67
CA GLY A 234 15.98 -8.32 -8.33
C GLY A 234 15.07 -8.98 -7.30
N VAL A 235 13.89 -9.47 -7.70
CA VAL A 235 13.04 -10.29 -6.85
C VAL A 235 13.71 -11.64 -6.61
N ASN A 236 13.55 -12.21 -5.40
CA ASN A 236 14.04 -13.55 -5.09
C ASN A 236 13.07 -14.38 -4.24
N ARG A 237 11.83 -13.90 -4.07
CA ARG A 237 10.73 -14.63 -3.47
C ARG A 237 9.43 -14.27 -4.19
N LEU A 238 8.79 -15.25 -4.82
CA LEU A 238 7.47 -15.06 -5.44
C LEU A 238 6.37 -15.37 -4.43
N ILE A 239 5.39 -14.49 -4.31
CA ILE A 239 4.15 -14.69 -3.56
C ILE A 239 3.05 -14.80 -4.61
N LEU A 240 2.56 -16.02 -4.84
CA LEU A 240 1.68 -16.30 -5.98
C LEU A 240 0.29 -15.66 -5.79
N HIS A 241 -0.09 -14.78 -6.70
CA HIS A 241 -1.44 -14.24 -6.84
C HIS A 241 -2.24 -15.13 -7.82
N HIS A 242 -3.18 -15.94 -7.36
CA HIS A 242 -3.61 -16.21 -5.98
C HIS A 242 -3.89 -17.70 -5.79
N TRP A 243 -4.11 -18.13 -4.54
CA TRP A 243 -4.60 -19.46 -4.22
C TRP A 243 -5.98 -19.37 -3.54
N VAL A 244 -7.04 -19.27 -4.35
CA VAL A 244 -8.42 -19.16 -3.83
C VAL A 244 -8.82 -20.43 -3.09
N HIS A 245 -9.37 -20.25 -1.88
CA HIS A 245 -9.93 -21.33 -1.07
C HIS A 245 -11.10 -22.01 -1.79
N GLN A 246 -11.08 -23.35 -1.81
CA GLN A 246 -12.12 -24.18 -2.43
C GLN A 246 -12.88 -24.93 -1.33
N PRO A 247 -14.04 -24.43 -0.88
CA PRO A 247 -14.82 -25.09 0.18
C PRO A 247 -15.65 -26.27 -0.32
N PHE A 248 -15.81 -26.40 -1.65
CA PHE A 248 -16.65 -27.41 -2.28
C PHE A 248 -15.88 -28.67 -2.66
N ASP A 249 -16.62 -29.77 -2.80
CA ASP A 249 -16.07 -31.04 -3.28
C ASP A 249 -15.64 -30.98 -4.76
N ASP A 250 -14.99 -32.04 -5.22
CA ASP A 250 -14.40 -32.14 -6.55
C ASP A 250 -15.39 -32.04 -7.72
N LYS A 251 -16.71 -32.15 -7.49
CA LYS A 251 -17.69 -32.06 -8.59
C LYS A 251 -17.87 -30.63 -9.10
N TYR A 252 -17.43 -29.63 -8.34
CA TYR A 252 -17.55 -28.22 -8.69
C TYR A 252 -16.29 -27.62 -9.30
N GLN A 253 -15.35 -28.42 -9.80
CA GLN A 253 -14.17 -27.92 -10.51
C GLN A 253 -14.58 -27.13 -11.78
N PRO A 254 -13.93 -26.00 -12.12
CA PRO A 254 -12.72 -25.41 -11.53
C PRO A 254 -12.87 -24.78 -10.14
N GLY A 255 -14.11 -24.57 -9.69
CA GLY A 255 -14.44 -24.02 -8.37
C GLY A 255 -14.48 -22.50 -8.35
N MET A 256 -14.20 -21.95 -7.17
CA MET A 256 -14.18 -20.51 -6.91
C MET A 256 -12.93 -19.85 -7.53
N SER A 257 -13.08 -18.59 -7.95
CA SER A 257 -11.98 -17.70 -8.35
C SER A 257 -12.06 -16.38 -7.56
N MET A 258 -11.02 -15.55 -7.64
CA MET A 258 -11.05 -14.18 -7.10
C MET A 258 -11.74 -13.26 -8.11
N GLY A 259 -13.06 -13.41 -8.24
CA GLY A 259 -13.82 -12.71 -9.27
C GLY A 259 -13.25 -13.01 -10.67
N TRP A 260 -12.93 -11.95 -11.41
CA TRP A 260 -12.37 -12.04 -12.76
C TRP A 260 -10.83 -12.05 -12.82
N TRP A 261 -10.14 -11.99 -11.67
CA TRP A 261 -8.68 -11.88 -11.62
C TRP A 261 -8.01 -13.25 -11.65
N GLY A 262 -6.93 -13.37 -12.43
CA GLY A 262 -5.99 -14.48 -12.37
C GLY A 262 -4.75 -14.19 -11.52
N ASN A 263 -3.78 -15.09 -11.41
CA ASN A 263 -3.72 -16.42 -12.02
C ASN A 263 -4.60 -17.45 -11.28
N THR A 264 -4.80 -18.63 -11.86
CA THR A 264 -5.66 -19.68 -11.29
C THR A 264 -4.84 -20.81 -10.63
N PHE A 265 -3.93 -20.45 -9.71
CA PHE A 265 -3.16 -21.45 -8.95
C PHE A 265 -4.05 -22.21 -7.97
N ARG A 266 -4.02 -23.54 -8.00
CA ARG A 266 -4.82 -24.39 -7.09
C ARG A 266 -4.28 -25.81 -6.99
N LYS A 267 -4.79 -26.56 -6.00
CA LYS A 267 -4.42 -27.97 -5.72
C LYS A 267 -4.57 -28.92 -6.92
N LYS A 268 -5.44 -28.59 -7.89
CA LYS A 268 -5.72 -29.38 -9.11
C LYS A 268 -5.80 -28.50 -10.36
N SER A 269 -4.87 -27.56 -10.51
CA SER A 269 -4.62 -26.98 -11.83
C SER A 269 -3.99 -28.11 -12.65
N ASN A 270 -4.77 -28.75 -13.52
CA ASN A 270 -4.19 -29.51 -14.63
C ASN A 270 -3.53 -28.46 -15.54
N MET A 271 -2.34 -28.01 -15.14
CA MET A 271 -1.42 -27.31 -16.01
C MET A 271 -0.88 -28.39 -16.96
N VAL A 272 -1.65 -28.65 -18.02
CA VAL A 272 -1.26 -29.58 -19.09
C VAL A 272 -0.33 -28.83 -20.03
#